data_AF-A0A523YGA1-F1
#
_entry.id   AF-A0A523YGA1-F1
#
_cell.length_a   1.000
_cell.length_b   1.000
_cell.length_c   1.000
_cell.angle_alpha   90.00
_cell.angle_beta   90.00
_cell.angle_gamma   90.00
#
_symmetry.space_group_name_H-M   'P 1'
#
loop_
_entity.id
_entity.type
_entity.pdbx_description
1 polymer ?
#
loop_
_entity_poly.entity_id
_entity_poly.type
_entity_poly.pdbx_seq_one_letter_code
_entity_poly.pdbx_strand_id
1 'polypeptide(L)'
;MGKYSVSRVVQMEEEEELSASEEEPSKDVEEESPESKEETIEPTKDTKPPSEKEPPPSEEEKPPPSEKEKPLKPKRKWVKSTLLVLRDVGIALLIVLLVFLALWAYAGVWPPMVVVESDSMQHENYVSHVGVIDTGDLVLVQHVDNPYEIETYARSRCNGHMTYGDYGDVIIYNQLGGGDKPIIHRALLWLEFNTTTNNSFDVPDLECNQWINGVNWWGWNSTGSVTIPRNIDSNLRLWINSSYRHREITITIGGVNGMLNEFKADETWTGGGFVAMGDHNPGHDSHLIKHDWVIGRARGELPWFGLIKLAVTGEVPWGSVCQSQTEQHCATDNSWTSLTITLILFIVVPISLDIGLGFYQKWKEKKKGKEPEKKEEEEERLPPEQRLEGVISRDLAEKKKPDETPREEPSEETAEETTHEPTE
;
A
#
# COMPACT_ATOMS: atom_id res chain seq x y z
N MET A 1 -34.08 48.71 -62.04
CA MET A 1 -33.51 48.76 -60.66
C MET A 1 -32.48 47.64 -60.56
N GLY A 2 -31.33 47.74 -59.88
CA GLY A 2 -30.72 48.87 -59.15
C GLY A 2 -29.19 48.68 -59.04
N LYS A 3 -28.45 49.80 -59.01
CA LYS A 3 -27.00 49.95 -59.22
C LYS A 3 -26.08 49.37 -58.11
N TYR A 4 -24.79 49.26 -58.44
CA TYR A 4 -23.63 48.93 -57.59
C TYR A 4 -23.32 49.94 -56.45
N SER A 5 -22.79 49.44 -55.34
CA SER A 5 -21.65 49.96 -54.52
C SER A 5 -21.33 48.89 -53.46
N VAL A 6 -20.13 48.32 -53.26
CA VAL A 6 -18.72 48.80 -53.19
C VAL A 6 -18.33 49.34 -51.79
N SER A 7 -17.28 48.69 -51.24
CA SER A 7 -16.40 49.06 -50.11
C SER A 7 -16.94 49.17 -48.68
N ARG A 8 -16.39 48.33 -47.78
CA ARG A 8 -15.31 48.81 -46.89
C ARG A 8 -14.31 47.69 -46.56
N VAL A 9 -13.02 47.97 -46.72
CA VAL A 9 -11.91 47.15 -46.21
C VAL A 9 -11.49 47.70 -44.84
N VAL A 10 -11.17 46.82 -43.90
CA VAL A 10 -10.32 47.13 -42.75
C VAL A 10 -9.35 45.96 -42.59
N GLN A 11 -8.17 46.09 -43.20
CA GLN A 11 -6.97 45.49 -42.63
C GLN A 11 -6.56 46.39 -41.46
N MET A 12 -6.02 45.80 -40.39
CA MET A 12 -5.17 46.55 -39.46
C MET A 12 -3.74 46.07 -39.73
N GLU A 13 -2.88 47.03 -40.03
CA GLU A 13 -1.45 46.83 -40.21
C GLU A 13 -0.79 46.80 -38.83
N GLU A 14 0.17 45.91 -38.61
CA GLU A 14 0.96 45.81 -37.38
C GLU A 14 2.45 45.65 -37.74
N GLU A 15 3.02 46.77 -38.19
CA GLU A 15 4.44 47.09 -38.28
C GLU A 15 4.65 48.34 -37.40
N GLU A 16 5.80 48.65 -36.80
CA GLU A 16 7.02 47.91 -36.42
C GLU A 16 7.80 48.88 -35.50
N GLU A 17 8.51 48.38 -34.49
CA GLU A 17 9.75 48.91 -33.86
C GLU A 17 9.86 48.31 -32.44
N LEU A 18 10.82 47.43 -32.10
CA LEU A 18 12.29 47.49 -32.21
C LEU A 18 12.96 48.28 -31.06
N SER A 19 13.12 47.61 -29.92
CA SER A 19 14.22 47.91 -28.99
C SER A 19 14.83 46.62 -28.45
N ALA A 20 16.02 46.29 -28.95
CA ALA A 20 16.88 45.28 -28.35
C ALA A 20 17.77 45.92 -27.28
N SER A 21 18.04 45.19 -26.20
CA SER A 21 19.10 45.49 -25.24
C SER A 21 19.72 44.18 -24.80
N GLU A 22 21.04 44.09 -24.90
CA GLU A 22 21.82 42.86 -24.71
C GLU A 22 22.07 42.58 -23.22
N GLU A 23 22.13 41.29 -22.85
CA GLU A 23 22.70 40.81 -21.58
C GLU A 23 23.71 39.68 -21.87
N GLU A 24 24.57 39.38 -20.88
CA GLU A 24 25.84 38.63 -20.92
C GLU A 24 27.09 39.46 -21.34
N PRO A 25 28.29 39.24 -20.74
CA PRO A 25 28.62 38.38 -19.60
C PRO A 25 29.19 39.14 -18.37
N SER A 26 29.57 38.39 -17.34
CA SER A 26 30.23 38.86 -16.10
C SER A 26 31.76 39.02 -16.22
N LYS A 27 32.41 39.50 -15.12
CA LYS A 27 33.87 39.72 -14.81
C LYS A 27 34.21 41.21 -14.57
N ASP A 28 35.15 41.61 -13.70
CA ASP A 28 35.98 40.99 -12.64
C ASP A 28 36.43 42.13 -11.66
N VAL A 29 37.47 41.93 -10.81
CA VAL A 29 38.12 42.85 -9.81
C VAL A 29 37.50 42.75 -8.38
N GLU A 30 38.14 42.18 -7.34
CA GLU A 30 39.44 42.49 -6.67
C GLU A 30 39.39 43.83 -5.90
N GLU A 31 39.91 44.06 -4.68
CA GLU A 31 40.68 43.33 -3.65
C GLU A 31 39.96 43.55 -2.27
N GLU A 32 40.40 43.16 -1.06
CA GLU A 32 41.71 42.82 -0.48
C GLU A 32 41.53 41.93 0.77
N SER A 33 42.58 41.24 1.23
CA SER A 33 42.66 40.57 2.54
C SER A 33 44.12 40.56 3.04
N PRO A 34 44.38 40.77 4.34
CA PRO A 34 44.86 39.65 5.19
C PRO A 34 44.38 39.81 6.68
N GLU A 35 44.88 39.17 7.77
CA GLU A 35 46.09 38.35 8.00
C GLU A 35 45.99 37.46 9.27
N SER A 36 46.84 36.41 9.36
CA SER A 36 47.32 35.67 10.58
C SER A 36 46.30 34.86 11.44
N LYS A 37 46.52 33.59 11.87
CA LYS A 37 47.69 32.84 12.43
C LYS A 37 47.97 33.09 13.93
N GLU A 38 48.50 32.17 14.75
CA GLU A 38 48.55 30.68 14.82
C GLU A 38 49.21 30.28 16.18
N GLU A 39 49.06 29.02 16.64
CA GLU A 39 49.74 28.36 17.79
C GLU A 39 49.59 28.93 19.24
N THR A 40 50.23 28.39 20.31
CA THR A 40 50.06 27.10 21.06
C THR A 40 50.89 27.18 22.39
N ILE A 41 50.69 26.27 23.37
CA ILE A 41 51.58 25.90 24.51
C ILE A 41 51.35 26.61 25.90
N GLU A 42 51.49 25.84 26.98
CA GLU A 42 51.36 26.16 28.43
C GLU A 42 52.73 26.51 29.10
N PRO A 43 53.04 26.31 30.41
CA PRO A 43 52.28 26.38 31.69
C PRO A 43 53.00 27.17 32.83
N THR A 44 52.35 27.41 33.98
CA THR A 44 52.94 27.58 35.37
C THR A 44 51.77 27.72 36.39
N LYS A 45 51.78 27.34 37.69
CA LYS A 45 52.71 27.34 38.85
C LYS A 45 52.96 28.69 39.56
N ASP A 46 53.19 28.76 40.88
CA ASP A 46 53.17 27.71 41.93
C ASP A 46 51.88 27.82 42.81
N THR A 47 51.73 28.06 44.13
CA THR A 47 52.61 28.21 45.33
C THR A 47 51.86 27.64 46.57
N LYS A 48 52.32 27.82 47.84
CA LYS A 48 52.08 26.83 48.94
C LYS A 48 51.84 27.41 50.40
N PRO A 49 52.20 26.79 51.57
CA PRO A 49 51.35 26.68 52.79
C PRO A 49 51.95 27.46 54.02
N PRO A 50 51.73 27.14 55.35
CA PRO A 50 52.26 25.91 56.04
C PRO A 50 51.58 25.40 57.37
N SER A 51 52.13 24.28 57.92
CA SER A 51 52.11 23.81 59.35
C SER A 51 50.76 23.34 59.97
N GLU A 52 50.57 22.16 60.61
CA GLU A 52 51.34 21.36 61.63
C GLU A 52 51.35 21.99 63.05
N LYS A 53 51.17 21.27 64.19
CA LYS A 53 51.08 19.80 64.46
C LYS A 53 50.35 19.41 65.79
N GLU A 54 50.25 18.09 66.01
CA GLU A 54 49.69 17.19 67.06
C GLU A 54 50.27 17.38 68.52
N PRO A 55 49.97 16.60 69.62
CA PRO A 55 49.50 15.18 69.71
C PRO A 55 48.48 14.82 70.89
N PRO A 56 48.46 13.60 71.53
CA PRO A 56 47.29 12.67 71.60
C PRO A 56 46.79 12.46 73.09
N PRO A 57 46.23 11.32 73.64
CA PRO A 57 45.99 9.93 73.18
C PRO A 57 44.69 9.19 73.69
N SER A 58 44.70 7.84 73.63
CA SER A 58 44.02 6.74 74.39
C SER A 58 43.02 7.05 75.54
N GLU A 59 42.03 6.22 75.91
CA GLU A 59 41.51 4.89 75.46
C GLU A 59 40.16 4.62 76.19
N GLU A 60 39.19 3.88 75.63
CA GLU A 60 38.13 3.19 76.43
C GLU A 60 37.41 2.04 75.67
N GLU A 61 36.62 1.22 76.39
CA GLU A 61 36.30 -0.19 76.04
C GLU A 61 34.98 -0.46 75.28
N LYS A 62 34.79 -1.73 74.86
CA LYS A 62 33.60 -2.25 74.14
C LYS A 62 32.65 -3.08 75.05
N PRO A 63 31.33 -2.95 74.85
CA PRO A 63 30.36 -4.02 75.12
C PRO A 63 30.18 -5.00 73.93
N PRO A 64 29.60 -6.21 74.15
CA PRO A 64 29.43 -7.26 73.14
C PRO A 64 28.20 -7.07 72.21
N PRO A 65 28.09 -7.82 71.10
CA PRO A 65 27.19 -7.46 70.00
C PRO A 65 25.74 -7.98 70.15
N SER A 66 24.78 -7.06 70.12
CA SER A 66 23.37 -7.38 69.87
C SER A 66 23.11 -7.64 68.38
N GLU A 67 22.73 -8.87 68.07
CA GLU A 67 21.91 -9.32 66.94
C GLU A 67 21.94 -8.51 65.63
N LYS A 68 22.63 -9.05 64.62
CA LYS A 68 22.56 -8.55 63.24
C LYS A 68 21.18 -8.85 62.63
N GLU A 69 20.25 -7.89 62.71
CA GLU A 69 19.08 -7.89 61.83
C GLU A 69 19.58 -7.97 60.37
N LYS A 70 19.21 -9.05 59.69
CA LYS A 70 19.56 -9.25 58.28
C LYS A 70 18.75 -8.25 57.46
N PRO A 71 19.36 -7.38 56.63
CA PRO A 71 18.60 -6.42 55.84
C PRO A 71 17.58 -7.17 54.97
N LEU A 72 16.29 -6.90 55.19
CA LEU A 72 15.20 -7.52 54.44
C LEU A 72 15.39 -7.24 52.95
N LYS A 73 15.79 -8.25 52.17
CA LYS A 73 16.02 -8.12 50.73
C LYS A 73 14.73 -7.67 50.03
N PRO A 74 14.66 -6.43 49.49
CA PRO A 74 13.57 -6.05 48.61
C PRO A 74 13.84 -6.60 47.19
N LYS A 75 13.02 -6.18 46.21
CA LYS A 75 13.30 -6.36 44.76
C LYS A 75 13.28 -7.80 44.18
N ARG A 76 12.48 -8.74 44.71
CA ARG A 76 12.15 -10.00 43.96
C ARG A 76 10.80 -9.97 43.20
N LYS A 77 9.89 -9.01 43.47
CA LYS A 77 8.63 -8.85 42.72
C LYS A 77 8.85 -8.13 41.37
N TRP A 78 9.52 -6.98 41.37
CA TRP A 78 9.72 -6.13 40.17
C TRP A 78 10.37 -6.86 38.98
N VAL A 79 11.35 -7.73 39.23
CA VAL A 79 12.06 -8.48 38.17
C VAL A 79 11.13 -9.40 37.37
N LYS A 80 10.04 -9.89 37.97
CA LYS A 80 9.01 -10.65 37.24
C LYS A 80 8.16 -9.73 36.35
N SER A 81 7.79 -8.55 36.84
CA SER A 81 7.02 -7.57 36.07
C SER A 81 7.78 -7.06 34.85
N THR A 82 9.09 -6.76 34.98
CA THR A 82 9.91 -6.33 33.85
C THR A 82 10.10 -7.42 32.80
N LEU A 83 10.20 -8.69 33.22
CA LEU A 83 10.31 -9.83 32.30
C LEU A 83 9.03 -10.06 31.48
N LEU A 84 7.86 -9.84 32.09
CA LEU A 84 6.57 -9.91 31.38
C LEU A 84 6.47 -8.82 30.31
N VAL A 85 6.78 -7.56 30.65
CA VAL A 85 6.78 -6.45 29.67
C VAL A 85 7.76 -6.72 28.52
N LEU A 86 8.98 -7.22 28.81
CA LEU A 86 9.95 -7.58 27.78
C LEU A 86 9.46 -8.71 26.86
N ARG A 87 8.78 -9.72 27.41
CA ARG A 87 8.12 -10.78 26.61
C ARG A 87 7.04 -10.19 25.71
N ASP A 88 6.18 -9.33 26.25
CA ASP A 88 5.01 -8.83 25.54
C ASP A 88 5.40 -7.85 24.42
N VAL A 89 6.42 -7.01 24.66
CA VAL A 89 7.07 -6.20 23.61
C VAL A 89 7.76 -7.09 22.56
N GLY A 90 8.47 -8.15 22.97
CA GLY A 90 9.09 -9.10 22.06
C GLY A 90 8.09 -9.83 21.16
N ILE A 91 6.92 -10.22 21.71
CA ILE A 91 5.82 -10.82 20.94
C ILE A 91 5.23 -9.79 19.96
N ALA A 92 5.01 -8.54 20.38
CA ALA A 92 4.52 -7.49 19.49
C ALA A 92 5.47 -7.23 18.31
N LEU A 93 6.78 -7.14 18.57
CA LEU A 93 7.81 -6.99 17.52
C LEU A 93 7.88 -8.22 16.59
N LEU A 94 7.73 -9.43 17.13
CA LEU A 94 7.67 -10.66 16.33
C LEU A 94 6.44 -10.68 15.41
N ILE A 95 5.27 -10.27 15.90
CA ILE A 95 4.04 -10.17 15.10
C ILE A 95 4.23 -9.15 13.96
N VAL A 96 4.78 -7.97 14.27
CA VAL A 96 5.07 -6.94 13.25
C VAL A 96 6.07 -7.45 12.20
N LEU A 97 7.14 -8.13 12.61
CA LEU A 97 8.11 -8.75 11.69
C LEU A 97 7.46 -9.81 10.80
N LEU A 98 6.60 -10.67 11.35
CA LEU A 98 5.87 -11.69 10.58
C LEU A 98 4.89 -11.07 9.58
N VAL A 99 4.23 -9.96 9.94
CA VAL A 99 3.36 -9.21 9.01
C VAL A 99 4.18 -8.59 7.87
N PHE A 100 5.32 -7.95 8.14
CA PHE A 100 6.19 -7.42 7.09
C PHE A 100 6.76 -8.52 6.18
N LEU A 101 7.14 -9.68 6.74
CA LEU A 101 7.63 -10.82 5.97
C LEU A 101 6.53 -11.42 5.09
N ALA A 102 5.30 -11.54 5.61
CA ALA A 102 4.15 -12.02 4.84
C ALA A 102 3.75 -11.04 3.72
N LEU A 103 3.76 -9.73 3.99
CA LEU A 103 3.52 -8.70 2.98
C LEU A 103 4.58 -8.73 1.88
N TRP A 104 5.87 -8.82 2.23
CA TRP A 104 6.96 -8.93 1.27
C TRP A 104 6.87 -10.22 0.43
N ALA A 105 6.56 -11.36 1.05
CA ALA A 105 6.39 -12.63 0.36
C ALA A 105 5.16 -12.69 -0.57
N TYR A 106 4.12 -11.89 -0.31
CA TYR A 106 2.96 -11.73 -1.20
C TYR A 106 3.21 -10.70 -2.32
N ALA A 107 3.89 -9.60 -1.99
CA ALA A 107 4.15 -8.49 -2.89
C ALA A 107 5.28 -8.78 -3.89
N GLY A 108 6.31 -9.52 -3.50
CA GLY A 108 7.54 -9.69 -4.28
C GLY A 108 8.45 -8.44 -4.32
N VAL A 109 7.89 -7.25 -4.08
CA VAL A 109 8.60 -5.96 -4.09
C VAL A 109 8.78 -5.34 -2.69
N TRP A 110 9.72 -4.40 -2.59
CA TRP A 110 9.90 -3.55 -1.42
C TRP A 110 10.11 -2.08 -1.85
N PRO A 111 9.36 -1.10 -1.28
CA PRO A 111 8.29 -1.28 -0.30
C PRO A 111 7.05 -1.97 -0.92
N PRO A 112 6.32 -2.80 -0.15
CA PRO A 112 5.14 -3.51 -0.66
C PRO A 112 3.91 -2.60 -0.80
N MET A 113 3.95 -1.38 -0.25
CA MET A 113 2.86 -0.40 -0.32
C MET A 113 3.38 0.99 -0.68
N VAL A 114 2.62 1.72 -1.48
CA VAL A 114 2.88 3.11 -1.89
C VAL A 114 1.72 4.03 -1.49
N VAL A 115 2.00 5.32 -1.23
CA VAL A 115 0.95 6.32 -0.95
C VAL A 115 0.57 7.04 -2.24
N VAL A 116 -0.72 7.28 -2.44
CA VAL A 116 -1.24 8.09 -3.54
C VAL A 116 -1.10 9.56 -3.18
N GLU A 117 -0.25 10.29 -3.90
CA GLU A 117 0.10 11.69 -3.57
C GLU A 117 -0.58 12.72 -4.49
N SER A 118 -1.13 12.26 -5.63
CA SER A 118 -1.79 13.08 -6.66
C SER A 118 -3.29 12.77 -6.78
N ASP A 119 -4.00 13.66 -7.47
CA ASP A 119 -5.40 13.53 -7.87
C ASP A 119 -5.60 12.68 -9.14
N SER A 120 -4.53 12.33 -9.85
CA SER A 120 -4.55 11.71 -11.19
C SER A 120 -5.35 10.40 -11.31
N MET A 121 -5.62 9.69 -10.21
CA MET A 121 -6.47 8.48 -10.19
C MET A 121 -7.89 8.69 -9.61
N GLN A 122 -8.17 9.86 -9.02
CA GLN A 122 -9.47 10.13 -8.39
C GLN A 122 -10.63 10.03 -9.38
N HIS A 123 -11.68 9.33 -9.00
CA HIS A 123 -12.89 9.23 -9.83
C HIS A 123 -13.78 10.48 -9.73
N GLU A 124 -13.98 11.00 -8.51
CA GLU A 124 -14.77 12.20 -8.21
C GLU A 124 -13.93 13.25 -7.44
N ASN A 125 -14.17 14.53 -7.69
CA ASN A 125 -13.33 15.63 -7.16
C ASN A 125 -13.55 15.94 -5.66
N TYR A 126 -14.62 15.43 -5.05
CA TYR A 126 -15.10 15.85 -3.71
C TYR A 126 -15.52 14.67 -2.81
N VAL A 127 -15.57 13.44 -3.36
CA VAL A 127 -16.04 12.26 -2.64
C VAL A 127 -15.14 11.09 -2.98
N SER A 128 -14.36 10.64 -1.99
CA SER A 128 -13.65 9.37 -2.06
C SER A 128 -14.58 8.21 -1.75
N HIS A 129 -14.37 7.06 -2.39
CA HIS A 129 -15.10 5.83 -2.14
C HIS A 129 -14.14 4.69 -1.80
N VAL A 130 -14.67 3.57 -1.29
CA VAL A 130 -13.89 2.33 -1.12
C VAL A 130 -14.01 1.50 -2.39
N GLY A 131 -12.88 1.03 -2.92
CA GLY A 131 -12.78 0.31 -4.20
C GLY A 131 -12.36 1.19 -5.38
N VAL A 132 -11.72 2.33 -5.12
CA VAL A 132 -11.11 3.28 -6.09
C VAL A 132 -9.80 3.83 -5.49
N ILE A 133 -8.95 4.45 -6.31
CA ILE A 133 -7.66 5.02 -5.87
C ILE A 133 -7.80 6.55 -5.79
N ASP A 134 -7.93 7.07 -4.57
CA ASP A 134 -8.00 8.51 -4.30
C ASP A 134 -6.74 9.03 -3.57
N THR A 135 -6.57 10.35 -3.53
CA THR A 135 -5.41 10.98 -2.89
C THR A 135 -5.40 10.74 -1.38
N GLY A 136 -4.28 10.23 -0.87
CA GLY A 136 -4.15 9.83 0.53
C GLY A 136 -4.49 8.37 0.81
N ASP A 137 -4.71 7.53 -0.20
CA ASP A 137 -4.78 6.07 -0.03
C ASP A 137 -3.39 5.43 0.05
N LEU A 138 -3.35 4.22 0.60
CA LEU A 138 -2.19 3.32 0.56
C LEU A 138 -2.52 2.15 -0.38
N VAL A 139 -1.79 2.02 -1.50
CA VAL A 139 -1.99 0.96 -2.49
C VAL A 139 -0.98 -0.16 -2.26
N LEU A 140 -1.44 -1.41 -2.23
CA LEU A 140 -0.58 -2.60 -2.16
C LEU A 140 -0.07 -2.95 -3.56
N VAL A 141 1.25 -3.09 -3.71
CA VAL A 141 1.92 -3.40 -4.98
C VAL A 141 2.29 -4.88 -5.03
N GLN A 142 2.03 -5.53 -6.15
CA GLN A 142 2.47 -6.89 -6.45
C GLN A 142 3.38 -6.88 -7.69
N HIS A 143 4.54 -7.53 -7.59
CA HIS A 143 5.50 -7.73 -8.68
C HIS A 143 4.82 -8.31 -9.93
N VAL A 144 5.38 -7.98 -11.10
CA VAL A 144 4.95 -8.54 -12.38
C VAL A 144 6.18 -8.94 -13.18
N ASP A 145 6.45 -10.24 -13.23
CA ASP A 145 7.59 -10.78 -13.99
C ASP A 145 7.38 -10.69 -15.52
N ASN A 146 6.13 -10.71 -15.99
CA ASN A 146 5.76 -10.79 -17.40
C ASN A 146 4.66 -9.78 -17.76
N PRO A 147 4.82 -8.93 -18.81
CA PRO A 147 3.81 -7.92 -19.15
C PRO A 147 2.43 -8.50 -19.46
N TYR A 148 2.36 -9.74 -19.95
CA TYR A 148 1.09 -10.42 -20.26
C TYR A 148 0.27 -10.83 -19.02
N GLU A 149 0.77 -10.57 -17.81
CA GLU A 149 -0.03 -10.68 -16.57
C GLU A 149 -0.81 -9.40 -16.22
N ILE A 150 -0.50 -8.26 -16.86
CA ILE A 150 -1.24 -7.00 -16.67
C ILE A 150 -2.42 -6.99 -17.64
N GLU A 151 -3.63 -7.11 -17.11
CA GLU A 151 -4.85 -7.04 -17.90
C GLU A 151 -5.18 -5.57 -18.22
N THR A 152 -4.85 -5.10 -19.42
CA THR A 152 -5.04 -3.69 -19.82
C THR A 152 -6.52 -3.30 -19.94
N TYR A 153 -6.86 -2.01 -19.92
CA TYR A 153 -8.23 -1.52 -20.12
C TYR A 153 -8.82 -2.06 -21.43
N ALA A 154 -8.10 -1.92 -22.56
CA ALA A 154 -8.55 -2.35 -23.86
C ALA A 154 -8.89 -3.85 -23.89
N ARG A 155 -8.00 -4.68 -23.32
CA ARG A 155 -8.21 -6.12 -23.15
C ARG A 155 -9.38 -6.43 -22.22
N SER A 156 -9.46 -5.72 -21.11
CA SER A 156 -10.40 -5.96 -20.03
C SER A 156 -11.85 -5.65 -20.41
N ARG A 157 -12.06 -4.68 -21.31
CA ARG A 157 -13.38 -4.40 -21.89
C ARG A 157 -13.95 -5.59 -22.68
N CYS A 158 -13.12 -6.57 -23.07
CA CYS A 158 -13.54 -7.82 -23.70
C CYS A 158 -13.83 -8.97 -22.71
N ASN A 159 -13.15 -9.04 -21.56
CA ASN A 159 -13.24 -10.17 -20.61
C ASN A 159 -14.01 -9.86 -19.31
N GLY A 160 -14.26 -8.58 -19.00
CA GLY A 160 -14.98 -8.14 -17.80
C GLY A 160 -14.11 -7.87 -16.56
N HIS A 161 -12.77 -7.92 -16.68
CA HIS A 161 -11.86 -7.63 -15.57
C HIS A 161 -11.90 -6.14 -15.19
N MET A 162 -12.03 -5.85 -13.90
CA MET A 162 -12.09 -4.48 -13.37
C MET A 162 -11.30 -4.39 -12.07
N THR A 163 -10.51 -3.32 -11.94
CA THR A 163 -9.82 -2.95 -10.69
C THR A 163 -10.02 -1.46 -10.44
N TYR A 164 -10.22 -1.08 -9.17
CA TYR A 164 -10.34 0.31 -8.74
C TYR A 164 -11.39 1.11 -9.54
N GLY A 165 -12.65 0.68 -9.48
CA GLY A 165 -13.80 1.33 -10.11
C GLY A 165 -14.01 1.11 -11.61
N ASP A 166 -12.99 0.66 -12.36
CA ASP A 166 -13.01 0.65 -13.83
C ASP A 166 -12.23 -0.56 -14.42
N TYR A 167 -12.25 -0.73 -15.73
CA TYR A 167 -11.67 -1.88 -16.43
C TYR A 167 -10.14 -1.89 -16.39
N GLY A 168 -9.55 -3.09 -16.30
CA GLY A 168 -8.10 -3.30 -16.32
C GLY A 168 -7.37 -3.07 -15.01
N ASP A 169 -6.10 -3.45 -15.01
CA ASP A 169 -5.12 -3.27 -13.93
C ASP A 169 -4.57 -1.83 -13.88
N VAL A 170 -4.30 -1.37 -12.66
CA VAL A 170 -3.48 -0.18 -12.39
C VAL A 170 -2.04 -0.61 -12.14
N ILE A 171 -1.08 0.05 -12.80
CA ILE A 171 0.35 -0.24 -12.70
C ILE A 171 1.09 0.86 -11.96
N ILE A 172 2.14 0.46 -11.24
CA ILE A 172 3.06 1.32 -10.51
C ILE A 172 4.42 1.21 -11.19
N TYR A 173 4.97 2.33 -11.66
CA TYR A 173 6.19 2.35 -12.49
C TYR A 173 7.05 3.60 -12.22
N ASN A 174 8.34 3.49 -12.50
CA ASN A 174 9.26 4.62 -12.43
C ASN A 174 9.29 5.39 -13.76
N GLN A 175 9.09 6.72 -13.70
CA GLN A 175 9.22 7.56 -14.88
C GLN A 175 10.64 7.44 -15.46
N LEU A 176 10.73 7.11 -16.76
CA LEU A 176 11.99 6.85 -17.49
C LEU A 176 12.92 5.85 -16.78
N GLY A 177 12.37 4.93 -15.98
CA GLY A 177 13.10 3.90 -15.25
C GLY A 177 13.93 4.38 -14.04
N GLY A 178 13.90 5.67 -13.69
CA GLY A 178 14.86 6.25 -12.72
C GLY A 178 14.32 7.36 -11.81
N GLY A 179 13.01 7.62 -11.76
CA GLY A 179 12.42 8.63 -10.87
C GLY A 179 12.32 8.22 -9.40
N ASP A 180 12.56 9.16 -8.48
CA ASP A 180 12.44 8.96 -7.02
C ASP A 180 11.00 8.78 -6.52
N LYS A 181 10.01 9.29 -7.28
CA LYS A 181 8.57 9.11 -7.02
C LYS A 181 7.97 8.24 -8.13
N PRO A 182 7.42 7.05 -7.82
CA PRO A 182 6.76 6.21 -8.81
C PRO A 182 5.39 6.78 -9.18
N ILE A 183 4.97 6.56 -10.43
CA ILE A 183 3.66 6.95 -10.95
C ILE A 183 2.71 5.75 -10.84
N ILE A 184 1.44 6.01 -10.51
CA ILE A 184 0.37 5.02 -10.34
C ILE A 184 -0.73 5.35 -11.36
N HIS A 185 -0.82 4.62 -12.47
CA HIS A 185 -1.78 4.88 -13.56
C HIS A 185 -2.35 3.58 -14.15
N ARG A 186 -3.53 3.67 -14.78
CA ARG A 186 -4.23 2.53 -15.41
C ARG A 186 -3.56 2.15 -16.74
N ALA A 187 -3.22 0.89 -16.93
CA ALA A 187 -2.66 0.41 -18.19
C ALA A 187 -3.75 0.37 -19.26
N LEU A 188 -3.70 1.24 -20.27
CA LEU A 188 -4.74 1.32 -21.30
C LEU A 188 -4.61 0.19 -22.32
N LEU A 189 -3.39 -0.09 -22.78
CA LEU A 189 -3.06 -1.10 -23.79
C LEU A 189 -1.56 -1.39 -23.83
N TRP A 190 -1.20 -2.56 -24.34
CA TRP A 190 0.16 -2.96 -24.72
C TRP A 190 0.42 -2.67 -26.22
N LEU A 191 1.53 -1.99 -26.52
CA LEU A 191 2.08 -1.85 -27.87
C LEU A 191 3.23 -2.86 -28.06
N GLU A 192 3.07 -3.80 -29.00
CA GLU A 192 4.10 -4.79 -29.35
C GLU A 192 4.86 -4.33 -30.61
N PHE A 193 6.19 -4.24 -30.52
CA PHE A 193 7.03 -3.66 -31.59
C PHE A 193 7.29 -4.65 -32.72
N ASN A 194 6.80 -4.34 -33.92
CA ASN A 194 6.95 -5.18 -35.10
C ASN A 194 8.12 -4.72 -35.97
N THR A 195 9.21 -5.49 -35.92
CA THR A 195 10.44 -5.32 -36.72
C THR A 195 10.28 -5.70 -38.20
N THR A 196 9.19 -6.35 -38.59
CA THR A 196 9.00 -6.89 -39.95
C THR A 196 8.47 -5.83 -40.93
N THR A 197 7.82 -4.78 -40.42
CA THR A 197 6.93 -3.90 -41.19
C THR A 197 7.25 -2.42 -40.97
N ASN A 198 8.33 -1.94 -41.57
CA ASN A 198 8.80 -0.54 -41.49
C ASN A 198 9.06 -0.02 -40.06
N ASN A 199 9.25 -0.92 -39.09
CA ASN A 199 9.33 -0.63 -37.65
C ASN A 199 8.08 0.12 -37.16
N SER A 200 7.01 -0.63 -36.90
CA SER A 200 5.68 -0.18 -36.44
C SER A 200 5.27 -0.87 -35.13
N PHE A 201 4.12 -0.53 -34.55
CA PHE A 201 3.51 -1.32 -33.47
C PHE A 201 2.28 -2.11 -33.91
N ASP A 202 2.12 -3.29 -33.33
CA ASP A 202 0.90 -4.08 -33.29
C ASP A 202 0.25 -3.90 -31.90
N VAL A 203 -1.09 -4.00 -31.82
CA VAL A 203 -1.86 -3.72 -30.59
C VAL A 203 -2.81 -4.90 -30.30
N PRO A 204 -2.28 -6.03 -29.77
CA PRO A 204 -3.04 -7.27 -29.63
C PRO A 204 -4.28 -7.15 -28.73
N ASP A 205 -4.29 -6.21 -27.80
CA ASP A 205 -5.43 -5.92 -26.92
C ASP A 205 -6.68 -5.47 -27.68
N LEU A 206 -6.53 -4.83 -28.85
CA LEU A 206 -7.65 -4.38 -29.67
C LEU A 206 -8.21 -5.49 -30.57
N GLU A 207 -7.54 -6.64 -30.71
CA GLU A 207 -8.03 -7.77 -31.52
C GLU A 207 -9.25 -8.46 -30.89
N CYS A 208 -9.43 -8.35 -29.57
CA CYS A 208 -10.58 -8.95 -28.89
C CYS A 208 -11.89 -8.18 -29.09
N ASN A 209 -11.87 -7.03 -29.79
CA ASN A 209 -13.07 -6.19 -29.99
C ASN A 209 -14.11 -6.85 -30.90
N GLN A 210 -14.93 -7.71 -30.30
CA GLN A 210 -16.28 -7.96 -30.78
C GLN A 210 -17.11 -6.69 -30.55
N TRP A 211 -17.56 -6.08 -31.65
CA TRP A 211 -18.21 -4.77 -31.87
C TRP A 211 -19.29 -4.28 -30.87
N ILE A 212 -19.63 -5.05 -29.85
CA ILE A 212 -20.66 -4.76 -28.85
C ILE A 212 -20.02 -4.31 -27.52
N ASN A 213 -18.85 -4.85 -27.16
CA ASN A 213 -18.28 -4.67 -25.81
C ASN A 213 -16.88 -4.01 -25.78
N GLY A 214 -16.06 -4.13 -26.83
CA GLY A 214 -14.67 -3.65 -26.82
C GLY A 214 -14.51 -2.12 -26.93
N VAL A 215 -13.26 -1.67 -27.07
CA VAL A 215 -12.90 -0.25 -27.28
C VAL A 215 -13.03 0.12 -28.75
N ASN A 216 -13.82 1.14 -29.06
CA ASN A 216 -13.89 1.70 -30.42
C ASN A 216 -12.57 2.40 -30.74
N TRP A 217 -11.94 2.03 -31.85
CA TRP A 217 -10.60 2.49 -32.21
C TRP A 217 -10.46 2.78 -33.71
N TRP A 218 -9.52 3.66 -34.05
CA TRP A 218 -9.07 3.93 -35.42
C TRP A 218 -7.55 4.07 -35.43
N GLY A 219 -6.88 3.29 -36.27
CA GLY A 219 -5.42 3.33 -36.43
C GLY A 219 -5.02 3.86 -37.81
N TRP A 220 -3.86 4.48 -37.89
CA TRP A 220 -3.26 4.92 -39.15
C TRP A 220 -1.81 4.46 -39.27
N ASN A 221 -1.40 4.26 -40.52
CA ASN A 221 -0.01 4.11 -40.90
C ASN A 221 0.34 4.96 -42.13
N SER A 222 1.59 4.90 -42.56
CA SER A 222 2.17 5.65 -43.68
C SER A 222 1.47 5.45 -45.02
N THR A 223 0.56 4.48 -45.14
CA THR A 223 -0.28 4.24 -46.35
C THR A 223 -1.74 4.64 -46.20
N GLY A 224 -2.25 4.83 -44.98
CA GLY A 224 -3.66 5.17 -44.74
C GLY A 224 -4.21 4.70 -43.39
N SER A 225 -5.53 4.54 -43.32
CA SER A 225 -6.21 3.97 -42.15
C SER A 225 -6.14 2.43 -42.16
N VAL A 226 -5.88 1.81 -41.02
CA VAL A 226 -5.84 0.35 -40.87
C VAL A 226 -7.14 -0.22 -40.30
N THR A 227 -7.53 -1.40 -40.77
CA THR A 227 -8.78 -2.10 -40.37
C THR A 227 -8.56 -3.23 -39.37
N ILE A 228 -7.30 -3.58 -39.11
CA ILE A 228 -6.84 -4.49 -38.04
C ILE A 228 -5.81 -3.72 -37.19
N PRO A 229 -5.67 -4.02 -35.89
CA PRO A 229 -4.81 -3.25 -34.99
C PRO A 229 -3.34 -3.69 -35.12
N ARG A 230 -2.82 -3.65 -36.36
CA ARG A 230 -1.47 -4.08 -36.73
C ARG A 230 -0.83 -3.11 -37.71
N ASN A 231 0.49 -3.10 -37.75
CA ASN A 231 1.31 -2.23 -38.59
C ASN A 231 0.97 -0.74 -38.42
N ILE A 232 0.77 -0.29 -37.18
CA ILE A 232 0.44 1.10 -36.85
C ILE A 232 1.76 1.88 -36.68
N ASP A 233 2.02 2.82 -37.58
CA ASP A 233 3.25 3.65 -37.58
C ASP A 233 2.96 5.16 -37.41
N SER A 234 1.69 5.56 -37.26
CA SER A 234 1.27 6.97 -37.26
C SER A 234 0.44 7.33 -36.01
N ASN A 235 -0.89 7.41 -36.08
CA ASN A 235 -1.74 7.71 -34.92
C ASN A 235 -2.62 6.52 -34.57
N LEU A 236 -2.91 6.36 -33.27
CA LEU A 236 -3.95 5.47 -32.76
C LEU A 236 -4.97 6.30 -31.98
N ARG A 237 -6.24 6.23 -32.35
CA ARG A 237 -7.35 6.95 -31.72
C ARG A 237 -8.26 5.95 -31.03
N LEU A 238 -8.65 6.23 -29.79
CA LEU A 238 -9.49 5.39 -28.95
C LEU A 238 -10.66 6.19 -28.38
N TRP A 239 -11.84 5.58 -28.32
CA TRP A 239 -12.96 6.08 -27.53
C TRP A 239 -13.12 5.21 -26.30
N ILE A 240 -12.74 5.75 -25.14
CA ILE A 240 -12.89 5.08 -23.84
C ILE A 240 -14.04 5.72 -23.06
N ASN A 241 -14.62 4.93 -22.16
CA ASN A 241 -15.46 5.42 -21.07
C ASN A 241 -14.78 4.98 -19.79
N SER A 242 -14.08 5.90 -19.13
CA SER A 242 -13.24 5.61 -17.97
C SER A 242 -13.55 6.58 -16.84
N SER A 243 -13.65 6.04 -15.63
CA SER A 243 -14.12 6.74 -14.42
C SER A 243 -15.36 7.63 -14.68
N TYR A 244 -16.35 7.02 -15.34
CA TYR A 244 -17.63 7.60 -15.77
C TYR A 244 -17.54 8.73 -16.83
N ARG A 245 -16.35 9.03 -17.36
CA ARG A 245 -16.09 10.08 -18.35
C ARG A 245 -15.84 9.46 -19.73
N HIS A 246 -16.61 9.89 -20.73
CA HIS A 246 -16.37 9.51 -22.13
C HIS A 246 -15.27 10.39 -22.72
N ARG A 247 -14.19 9.79 -23.24
CA ARG A 247 -13.03 10.51 -23.78
C ARG A 247 -12.59 9.93 -25.12
N GLU A 248 -12.26 10.82 -26.05
CA GLU A 248 -11.47 10.48 -27.25
C GLU A 248 -10.00 10.74 -26.95
N ILE A 249 -9.17 9.68 -26.96
CA ILE A 249 -7.72 9.78 -26.79
C ILE A 249 -7.08 9.59 -28.17
N THR A 250 -6.07 10.40 -28.50
CA THR A 250 -5.17 10.15 -29.63
C THR A 250 -3.77 9.92 -29.09
N ILE A 251 -3.24 8.73 -29.37
CA ILE A 251 -1.89 8.29 -29.04
C ILE A 251 -1.03 8.52 -30.28
N THR A 252 0.02 9.32 -30.11
CA THR A 252 0.96 9.68 -31.18
C THR A 252 2.05 8.62 -31.23
N ILE A 253 1.87 7.61 -32.08
CA ILE A 253 2.87 6.55 -32.26
C ILE A 253 4.02 7.06 -33.13
N GLY A 254 3.72 7.68 -34.28
CA GLY A 254 4.70 8.14 -35.27
C GLY A 254 4.97 9.63 -35.30
N GLY A 255 5.80 10.04 -36.26
CA GLY A 255 6.29 11.42 -36.39
C GLY A 255 7.42 11.73 -35.40
N VAL A 256 7.94 12.96 -35.44
CA VAL A 256 9.16 13.35 -34.70
C VAL A 256 9.06 13.14 -33.19
N ASN A 257 7.88 13.39 -32.61
CA ASN A 257 7.60 13.29 -31.17
C ASN A 257 6.76 12.05 -30.83
N GLY A 258 6.74 11.03 -31.69
CA GLY A 258 5.96 9.81 -31.46
C GLY A 258 6.70 8.79 -30.60
N MET A 259 5.94 7.99 -29.84
CA MET A 259 6.45 6.89 -28.99
C MET A 259 7.37 5.91 -29.75
N LEU A 260 7.20 5.79 -31.06
CA LEU A 260 8.01 4.97 -31.94
C LEU A 260 9.45 5.48 -32.12
N ASN A 261 9.69 6.79 -31.97
CA ASN A 261 11.04 7.35 -31.97
C ASN A 261 11.70 7.20 -30.60
N GLU A 262 10.93 7.36 -29.51
CA GLU A 262 11.38 7.09 -28.15
C GLU A 262 11.85 5.64 -28.01
N PHE A 263 11.02 4.67 -28.42
CA PHE A 263 11.38 3.25 -28.44
C PHE A 263 12.66 2.97 -29.23
N LYS A 264 12.85 3.64 -30.39
CA LYS A 264 14.04 3.48 -31.25
C LYS A 264 15.30 4.17 -30.72
N ALA A 265 15.19 5.02 -29.70
CA ALA A 265 16.33 5.73 -29.10
C ALA A 265 17.02 4.91 -27.99
N ASP A 266 16.31 3.97 -27.37
CA ASP A 266 16.89 3.01 -26.42
C ASP A 266 17.18 1.67 -27.11
N GLU A 267 18.45 1.43 -27.46
CA GLU A 267 18.90 0.14 -28.03
C GLU A 267 18.68 -1.06 -27.09
N THR A 268 18.39 -0.83 -25.80
CA THR A 268 18.04 -1.87 -24.83
C THR A 268 16.52 -2.13 -24.75
N TRP A 269 15.69 -1.41 -25.52
CA TRP A 269 14.25 -1.66 -25.56
C TRP A 269 13.92 -2.77 -26.54
N THR A 270 13.32 -3.85 -26.02
CA THR A 270 12.84 -4.98 -26.82
C THR A 270 11.40 -5.33 -26.44
N GLY A 271 10.70 -6.06 -27.31
CA GLY A 271 9.31 -6.46 -27.08
C GLY A 271 8.30 -5.33 -27.31
N GLY A 272 8.11 -4.44 -26.32
CA GLY A 272 7.01 -3.48 -26.34
C GLY A 272 6.91 -2.63 -25.08
N GLY A 273 5.76 -1.98 -24.89
CA GLY A 273 5.48 -1.19 -23.69
C GLY A 273 4.00 -0.87 -23.50
N PHE A 274 3.63 -0.47 -22.28
CA PHE A 274 2.27 -0.04 -21.96
C PHE A 274 2.08 1.44 -22.27
N VAL A 275 0.94 1.80 -22.85
CA VAL A 275 0.40 3.15 -22.72
C VAL A 275 -0.47 3.17 -21.47
N ALA A 276 -0.15 4.02 -20.50
CA ALA A 276 -0.97 4.22 -19.31
C ALA A 276 -1.64 5.60 -19.28
N MET A 277 -2.57 5.76 -18.34
CA MET A 277 -3.31 6.99 -18.10
C MET A 277 -3.80 7.05 -16.67
N GLY A 278 -3.71 8.22 -16.04
CA GLY A 278 -4.47 8.50 -14.83
C GLY A 278 -5.95 8.68 -15.14
N ASP A 279 -6.80 7.97 -14.40
CA ASP A 279 -8.27 7.97 -14.52
C ASP A 279 -8.88 9.40 -14.54
N HIS A 280 -8.30 10.30 -13.74
CA HIS A 280 -8.70 11.70 -13.70
C HIS A 280 -8.15 12.53 -14.88
N ASN A 281 -6.98 12.18 -15.40
CA ASN A 281 -6.19 12.98 -16.36
C ASN A 281 -6.99 13.32 -17.63
N PRO A 282 -6.65 14.40 -18.36
CA PRO A 282 -7.28 14.72 -19.64
C PRO A 282 -6.93 13.70 -20.75
N GLY A 283 -5.83 12.95 -20.61
CA GLY A 283 -5.41 11.91 -21.55
C GLY A 283 -4.24 11.07 -21.01
N HIS A 284 -3.72 10.18 -21.87
CA HIS A 284 -2.60 9.28 -21.59
C HIS A 284 -1.27 9.98 -21.28
N ASP A 285 -0.35 9.22 -20.69
CA ASP A 285 1.03 9.63 -20.40
C ASP A 285 1.85 9.89 -21.68
N SER A 286 2.80 10.83 -21.60
CA SER A 286 3.59 11.29 -22.75
C SER A 286 4.67 10.31 -23.23
N HIS A 287 4.93 9.25 -22.47
CA HIS A 287 5.98 8.27 -22.70
C HIS A 287 5.38 6.87 -22.79
N LEU A 288 5.95 6.02 -23.64
CA LEU A 288 5.63 4.59 -23.59
C LEU A 288 6.31 3.97 -22.35
N ILE A 289 5.65 3.04 -21.65
CA ILE A 289 6.16 2.46 -20.41
C ILE A 289 6.79 1.11 -20.71
N LYS A 290 8.12 1.05 -20.70
CA LYS A 290 8.89 -0.19 -20.80
C LYS A 290 8.52 -1.14 -19.65
N HIS A 291 8.41 -2.45 -19.93
CA HIS A 291 8.10 -3.45 -18.89
C HIS A 291 9.06 -3.36 -17.69
N ASP A 292 10.36 -3.22 -17.95
CA ASP A 292 11.41 -3.10 -16.93
C ASP A 292 11.31 -1.84 -16.04
N TRP A 293 10.42 -0.89 -16.37
CA TRP A 293 10.13 0.28 -15.51
C TRP A 293 8.96 0.03 -14.55
N VAL A 294 8.16 -1.01 -14.78
CA VAL A 294 7.02 -1.39 -13.94
C VAL A 294 7.54 -2.07 -12.68
N ILE A 295 7.28 -1.46 -11.53
CA ILE A 295 7.55 -2.05 -10.21
C ILE A 295 6.55 -3.17 -9.94
N GLY A 296 5.30 -2.96 -10.35
CA GLY A 296 4.25 -3.97 -10.22
C GLY A 296 2.86 -3.44 -10.56
N ARG A 297 1.84 -4.27 -10.30
CA ARG A 297 0.42 -3.91 -10.39
C ARG A 297 -0.20 -3.71 -9.01
N ALA A 298 -1.22 -2.87 -8.94
CA ALA A 298 -1.98 -2.58 -7.74
C ALA A 298 -2.90 -3.76 -7.39
N ARG A 299 -2.79 -4.31 -6.17
CA ARG A 299 -3.50 -5.53 -5.71
C ARG A 299 -4.08 -5.40 -4.29
N GLY A 300 -4.61 -4.22 -3.99
CA GLY A 300 -5.29 -3.88 -2.74
C GLY A 300 -5.16 -2.39 -2.39
N GLU A 301 -5.97 -1.93 -1.45
CA GLU A 301 -5.98 -0.56 -0.94
C GLU A 301 -6.20 -0.57 0.58
N LEU A 302 -5.68 0.45 1.25
CA LEU A 302 -6.01 0.83 2.63
C LEU A 302 -6.48 2.29 2.58
N PRO A 303 -7.80 2.53 2.44
CA PRO A 303 -8.35 3.86 2.18
C PRO A 303 -7.96 4.88 3.26
N TRP A 304 -7.60 6.08 2.81
CA TRP A 304 -7.32 7.29 3.57
C TRP A 304 -6.14 7.23 4.56
N PHE A 305 -5.50 6.08 4.77
CA PHE A 305 -4.38 5.95 5.72
C PHE A 305 -3.11 6.69 5.27
N GLY A 306 -2.92 6.87 3.95
CA GLY A 306 -1.83 7.66 3.37
C GLY A 306 -1.92 9.16 3.71
N LEU A 307 -3.10 9.71 4.02
CA LEU A 307 -3.26 11.09 4.50
C LEU A 307 -2.39 11.39 5.73
N ILE A 308 -2.15 10.39 6.59
CA ILE A 308 -1.27 10.53 7.76
C ILE A 308 0.17 10.81 7.32
N LYS A 309 0.64 10.19 6.22
CA LYS A 309 1.93 10.54 5.62
C LYS A 309 1.88 11.97 5.07
N LEU A 310 0.92 12.26 4.19
CA LEU A 310 0.84 13.53 3.45
C LEU A 310 0.73 14.76 4.38
N ALA A 311 0.09 14.61 5.54
CA ALA A 311 -0.03 15.68 6.53
C ALA A 311 1.14 15.75 7.53
N VAL A 312 2.02 14.74 7.56
CA VAL A 312 3.32 14.80 8.26
C VAL A 312 4.42 15.33 7.34
N THR A 313 4.38 15.03 6.04
CA THR A 313 5.29 15.62 5.03
C THR A 313 4.91 17.07 4.67
N GLY A 314 3.64 17.45 4.85
CA GLY A 314 3.12 18.77 4.50
C GLY A 314 2.58 18.87 3.08
N GLU A 315 2.49 17.75 2.35
CA GLU A 315 1.96 17.66 0.99
C GLU A 315 0.43 17.84 0.94
N VAL A 316 -0.29 17.45 2.01
CA VAL A 316 -1.74 17.69 2.20
C VAL A 316 -2.01 18.05 3.67
N PRO A 317 -2.39 19.30 4.02
CA PRO A 317 -2.56 19.72 5.42
C PRO A 317 -3.65 18.95 6.18
N TRP A 318 -3.48 18.79 7.50
CA TRP A 318 -4.45 18.13 8.39
C TRP A 318 -5.85 18.74 8.30
N GLY A 319 -6.85 17.95 7.90
CA GLY A 319 -8.23 18.40 7.76
C GLY A 319 -8.49 19.34 6.58
N SER A 320 -7.56 19.44 5.62
CA SER A 320 -7.79 20.13 4.34
C SER A 320 -8.88 19.42 3.53
N VAL A 321 -9.68 20.21 2.82
CA VAL A 321 -10.79 19.77 1.97
C VAL A 321 -10.69 20.57 0.68
N CYS A 322 -10.80 19.90 -0.47
CA CYS A 322 -10.70 20.55 -1.78
C CYS A 322 -11.87 21.52 -2.02
N GLN A 323 -11.61 22.84 -1.98
CA GLN A 323 -12.63 23.86 -2.24
C GLN A 323 -12.76 24.18 -3.74
N SER A 324 -11.80 23.73 -4.56
CA SER A 324 -11.80 23.87 -6.01
C SER A 324 -11.00 22.75 -6.70
N GLN A 325 -11.33 22.46 -7.96
CA GLN A 325 -10.59 21.53 -8.84
C GLN A 325 -9.17 22.03 -9.24
N THR A 326 -8.67 23.08 -8.58
CA THR A 326 -7.35 23.70 -8.83
C THR A 326 -6.42 23.64 -7.63
N GLU A 327 -6.84 23.03 -6.52
CA GLU A 327 -6.04 22.86 -5.31
C GLU A 327 -5.23 21.57 -5.35
N GLN A 328 -3.99 21.61 -5.83
CA GLN A 328 -3.13 20.42 -5.98
C GLN A 328 -2.52 19.89 -4.65
N HIS A 329 -3.09 20.28 -3.50
CA HIS A 329 -2.58 20.00 -2.14
C HIS A 329 -3.71 19.74 -1.13
N CYS A 330 -4.78 19.10 -1.56
CA CYS A 330 -5.96 18.78 -0.74
C CYS A 330 -6.35 17.29 -0.90
N ALA A 331 -7.23 16.82 -0.03
CA ALA A 331 -7.95 15.56 -0.20
C ALA A 331 -9.45 15.82 -0.35
N THR A 332 -10.15 14.88 -0.97
CA THR A 332 -11.61 14.90 -1.12
C THR A 332 -12.33 14.99 0.24
N ASP A 333 -13.45 15.70 0.28
CA ASP A 333 -14.11 16.25 1.47
C ASP A 333 -14.32 15.23 2.60
N ASN A 334 -14.70 14.00 2.25
CA ASN A 334 -15.01 12.96 3.21
C ASN A 334 -13.77 12.22 3.75
N SER A 335 -12.63 12.21 3.05
CA SER A 335 -11.50 11.32 3.35
C SER A 335 -10.94 11.48 4.77
N TRP A 336 -10.83 12.71 5.28
CA TRP A 336 -10.44 12.96 6.67
C TRP A 336 -11.45 12.43 7.70
N THR A 337 -12.75 12.53 7.39
CA THR A 337 -13.80 11.99 8.26
C THR A 337 -13.86 10.46 8.20
N SER A 338 -13.68 9.88 7.03
CA SER A 338 -13.64 8.44 6.79
C SER A 338 -12.42 7.80 7.45
N LEU A 339 -11.24 8.43 7.38
CA LEU A 339 -10.05 8.04 8.16
C LEU A 339 -10.34 8.06 9.67
N THR A 340 -10.92 9.16 10.17
CA THR A 340 -11.23 9.32 11.60
C THR A 340 -12.20 8.24 12.08
N ILE A 341 -13.26 7.95 11.32
CA ILE A 341 -14.21 6.87 11.59
C ILE A 341 -13.51 5.50 11.56
N THR A 342 -12.64 5.25 10.58
CA THR A 342 -11.89 3.99 10.44
C THR A 342 -10.94 3.75 11.61
N LEU A 343 -10.21 4.77 12.07
CA LEU A 343 -9.35 4.69 13.24
C LEU A 343 -10.16 4.43 14.53
N ILE A 344 -11.33 5.06 14.68
CA ILE A 344 -12.25 4.80 15.81
C ILE A 344 -12.75 3.35 15.75
N LEU A 345 -13.19 2.86 14.59
CA LEU A 345 -13.65 1.47 14.42
C LEU A 345 -12.54 0.46 14.72
N PHE A 346 -11.30 0.71 14.31
CA PHE A 346 -10.15 -0.15 14.58
C PHE A 346 -9.88 -0.32 16.10
N ILE A 347 -10.19 0.69 16.91
CA ILE A 347 -10.10 0.62 18.38
C ILE A 347 -11.37 0.00 18.99
N VAL A 348 -12.56 0.39 18.53
CA VAL A 348 -13.84 0.00 19.11
C VAL A 348 -14.20 -1.45 18.83
N VAL A 349 -13.88 -1.99 17.64
CA VAL A 349 -14.27 -3.35 17.24
C VAL A 349 -13.59 -4.43 18.10
N PRO A 350 -12.25 -4.44 18.31
CA PRO A 350 -11.61 -5.44 19.17
C PRO A 350 -12.12 -5.41 20.62
N ILE A 351 -12.33 -4.21 21.18
CA ILE A 351 -12.87 -4.03 22.54
C ILE A 351 -14.31 -4.56 22.62
N SER A 352 -15.14 -4.27 21.62
CA SER A 352 -16.52 -4.75 21.55
C SER A 352 -16.60 -6.27 21.39
N LEU A 353 -15.67 -6.87 20.65
CA LEU A 353 -15.56 -8.32 20.49
C LEU A 353 -15.15 -9.01 21.80
N ASP A 354 -14.13 -8.51 22.51
CA ASP A 354 -13.72 -9.08 23.81
C ASP A 354 -14.86 -9.01 24.85
N ILE A 355 -15.49 -7.84 24.97
CA ILE A 355 -16.66 -7.66 25.85
C ILE A 355 -17.80 -8.60 25.44
N GLY A 356 -18.11 -8.70 24.14
CA GLY A 356 -19.16 -9.57 23.60
C GLY A 356 -18.90 -11.05 23.86
N LEU A 357 -17.67 -11.52 23.64
CA LEU A 357 -17.23 -12.89 23.93
C LEU A 357 -17.30 -13.19 25.43
N GLY A 358 -16.86 -12.26 26.29
CA GLY A 358 -16.96 -12.37 27.74
C GLY A 358 -18.41 -12.45 28.25
N PHE A 359 -19.35 -11.73 27.63
CA PHE A 359 -20.78 -11.88 27.91
C PHE A 359 -21.36 -13.19 27.38
N TYR A 360 -20.98 -13.61 26.16
CA TYR A 360 -21.43 -14.86 25.55
C TYR A 360 -21.01 -16.09 26.38
N GLN A 361 -19.76 -16.12 26.86
CA GLN A 361 -19.27 -17.17 27.76
C GLN A 361 -20.08 -17.20 29.07
N LYS A 362 -20.30 -16.05 29.72
CA LYS A 362 -21.12 -15.95 30.95
C LYS A 362 -22.58 -16.38 30.74
N TRP A 363 -23.14 -16.15 29.55
CA TRP A 363 -24.48 -16.61 29.18
C TRP A 363 -24.53 -18.11 28.91
N LYS A 364 -23.51 -18.66 28.24
CA LYS A 364 -23.36 -20.11 27.97
C LYS A 364 -23.29 -20.91 29.27
N GLU A 365 -22.49 -20.48 30.23
CA GLU A 365 -22.42 -21.13 31.55
C GLU A 365 -23.73 -20.97 32.36
N LYS A 366 -24.40 -19.80 32.28
CA LYS A 366 -25.75 -19.63 32.87
C LYS A 366 -26.83 -20.52 32.23
N LYS A 367 -26.68 -20.91 30.97
CA LYS A 367 -27.56 -21.92 30.34
C LYS A 367 -27.23 -23.32 30.81
N LYS A 368 -25.95 -23.73 30.77
CA LYS A 368 -25.49 -25.03 31.29
C LYS A 368 -25.93 -25.26 32.74
N GLY A 369 -25.83 -24.26 33.62
CA GLY A 369 -26.22 -24.39 35.03
C GLY A 369 -27.72 -24.59 35.26
N LYS A 370 -28.57 -24.05 34.38
CA LYS A 370 -30.04 -24.21 34.45
C LYS A 370 -30.57 -25.50 33.83
N GLU A 371 -29.71 -26.26 33.15
CA GLU A 371 -30.10 -27.50 32.48
C GLU A 371 -30.16 -28.73 33.42
N PRO A 372 -29.22 -28.95 34.37
CA PRO A 372 -29.38 -29.99 35.41
C PRO A 372 -30.43 -29.58 36.45
N GLU A 373 -30.43 -28.31 36.90
CA GLU A 373 -31.41 -27.76 37.86
C GLU A 373 -32.86 -28.02 37.42
N LYS A 374 -33.15 -27.85 36.11
CA LYS A 374 -34.45 -28.21 35.54
C LYS A 374 -34.72 -29.72 35.51
N LYS A 375 -33.73 -30.55 35.20
CA LYS A 375 -33.89 -32.01 35.14
C LYS A 375 -34.15 -32.57 36.54
N GLU A 376 -33.49 -32.02 37.56
CA GLU A 376 -33.73 -32.34 38.97
C GLU A 376 -35.13 -31.87 39.44
N GLU A 377 -35.56 -30.65 39.09
CA GLU A 377 -36.96 -30.21 39.34
C GLU A 377 -38.02 -31.06 38.62
N GLU A 378 -37.74 -31.54 37.42
CA GLU A 378 -38.68 -32.33 36.61
C GLU A 378 -38.77 -33.77 37.12
N GLU A 379 -37.63 -34.36 37.47
CA GLU A 379 -37.52 -35.66 38.15
C GLU A 379 -38.14 -35.63 39.56
N GLU A 380 -38.01 -34.51 40.30
CA GLU A 380 -38.70 -34.33 41.58
C GLU A 380 -40.23 -34.19 41.42
N ARG A 381 -40.77 -33.87 40.24
CA ARG A 381 -42.23 -33.87 40.00
C ARG A 381 -42.80 -35.26 39.66
N LEU A 382 -41.96 -36.28 39.48
CA LEU A 382 -42.40 -37.64 39.18
C LEU A 382 -42.96 -38.39 40.42
N PRO A 383 -43.89 -39.35 40.23
CA PRO A 383 -44.36 -40.25 41.28
C PRO A 383 -43.21 -41.04 41.95
N PRO A 384 -43.37 -41.46 43.22
CA PRO A 384 -42.28 -42.08 43.99
C PRO A 384 -41.64 -43.31 43.34
N GLU A 385 -42.44 -44.14 42.67
CA GLU A 385 -41.97 -45.35 41.99
C GLU A 385 -41.06 -45.01 40.79
N GLN A 386 -41.44 -44.00 40.00
CA GLN A 386 -40.66 -43.55 38.83
C GLN A 386 -39.38 -42.79 39.25
N ARG A 387 -39.41 -42.03 40.35
CA ARG A 387 -38.17 -41.47 40.93
C ARG A 387 -37.17 -42.57 41.30
N LEU A 388 -37.65 -43.68 41.87
CA LEU A 388 -36.78 -44.76 42.33
C LEU A 388 -36.06 -45.43 41.16
N GLU A 389 -36.78 -45.70 40.05
CA GLU A 389 -36.19 -46.22 38.81
C GLU A 389 -35.19 -45.24 38.18
N GLY A 390 -35.47 -43.93 38.19
CA GLY A 390 -34.55 -42.89 37.69
C GLY A 390 -33.24 -42.82 38.48
N VAL A 391 -33.31 -42.83 39.82
CA VAL A 391 -32.15 -42.83 40.70
C VAL A 391 -31.34 -44.12 40.53
N ILE A 392 -31.97 -45.29 40.54
CA ILE A 392 -31.29 -46.59 40.33
C ILE A 392 -30.61 -46.63 38.95
N SER A 393 -31.23 -46.04 37.92
CA SER A 393 -30.65 -45.96 36.57
C SER A 393 -29.43 -45.04 36.50
N ARG A 394 -29.41 -43.90 37.21
CA ARG A 394 -28.21 -43.06 37.37
C ARG A 394 -27.10 -43.83 38.07
N ASP A 395 -27.39 -44.46 39.21
CA ASP A 395 -26.44 -45.21 40.02
C ASP A 395 -25.76 -46.33 39.22
N LEU A 396 -26.53 -47.03 38.38
CA LEU A 396 -26.03 -48.08 37.48
C LEU A 396 -25.25 -47.53 36.26
N ALA A 397 -25.56 -46.33 35.79
CA ALA A 397 -24.83 -45.67 34.70
C ALA A 397 -23.49 -45.08 35.17
N GLU A 398 -23.46 -44.48 36.37
CA GLU A 398 -22.25 -43.89 36.95
C GLU A 398 -21.24 -44.99 37.34
N LYS A 399 -21.71 -46.10 37.93
CA LYS A 399 -20.91 -47.33 38.15
C LYS A 399 -20.46 -48.03 36.85
N LYS A 400 -20.86 -47.54 35.68
CA LYS A 400 -20.50 -48.07 34.36
C LYS A 400 -19.53 -47.20 33.57
N LYS A 401 -19.13 -46.02 34.06
CA LYS A 401 -18.02 -45.28 33.47
C LYS A 401 -16.71 -46.05 33.72
N PRO A 402 -15.94 -46.41 32.68
CA PRO A 402 -14.58 -46.89 32.87
C PRO A 402 -13.69 -45.75 33.35
N ASP A 403 -12.65 -46.09 34.11
CA ASP A 403 -11.66 -45.14 34.65
C ASP A 403 -10.72 -44.71 33.51
N GLU A 404 -10.80 -43.46 33.07
CA GLU A 404 -9.97 -42.93 31.96
C GLU A 404 -8.53 -42.66 32.43
N THR A 405 -7.72 -43.73 32.50
CA THR A 405 -6.27 -43.61 32.55
C THR A 405 -5.71 -43.11 31.21
N PRO A 406 -4.64 -42.28 31.21
CA PRO A 406 -4.04 -41.79 29.97
C PRO A 406 -3.51 -42.94 29.11
N ARG A 407 -3.94 -42.98 27.85
CA ARG A 407 -3.54 -44.01 26.88
C ARG A 407 -2.20 -43.62 26.25
N GLU A 408 -1.20 -44.47 26.39
CA GLU A 408 0.09 -44.31 25.69
C GLU A 408 -0.09 -44.46 24.17
N GLU A 409 0.76 -43.79 23.40
CA GLU A 409 0.77 -43.85 21.95
C GLU A 409 1.31 -45.22 21.46
N PRO A 410 0.60 -45.94 20.57
CA PRO A 410 1.19 -47.04 19.83
C PRO A 410 2.02 -46.49 18.66
N SER A 411 3.27 -46.96 18.55
CA SER A 411 4.15 -46.66 17.43
C SER A 411 3.62 -47.18 16.09
N GLU A 412 3.85 -46.44 15.01
CA GLU A 412 3.75 -46.99 13.66
C GLU A 412 4.80 -48.08 13.45
N GLU A 413 4.37 -49.29 13.11
CA GLU A 413 5.24 -50.36 12.61
C GLU A 413 4.81 -50.74 11.19
N THR A 414 5.79 -50.94 10.32
CA THR A 414 5.62 -51.13 8.88
C THR A 414 5.02 -52.48 8.50
N ALA A 415 4.11 -52.48 7.52
CA ALA A 415 3.78 -53.66 6.73
C ALA A 415 3.83 -53.33 5.24
N GLU A 416 4.68 -54.04 4.49
CA GLU A 416 4.63 -54.08 3.03
C GLU A 416 3.49 -55.01 2.59
N GLU A 417 2.77 -54.68 1.51
CA GLU A 417 1.97 -55.66 0.78
C GLU A 417 2.20 -55.50 -0.73
N THR A 418 2.73 -56.54 -1.36
CA THR A 418 3.01 -56.60 -2.80
C THR A 418 2.50 -57.90 -3.40
N THR A 419 1.52 -57.81 -4.29
CA THR A 419 1.26 -58.69 -5.47
C THR A 419 0.05 -58.11 -6.22
N HIS A 420 0.14 -57.69 -7.47
CA HIS A 420 0.24 -58.46 -8.73
C HIS A 420 -1.08 -59.07 -9.25
N GLU A 421 -1.60 -58.42 -10.31
CA GLU A 421 -2.24 -59.05 -11.49
C GLU A 421 -3.61 -59.78 -11.32
N PRO A 422 -4.34 -60.11 -12.42
CA PRO A 422 -3.94 -60.09 -13.83
C PRO A 422 -4.78 -59.23 -14.80
N THR A 423 -4.26 -59.18 -16.03
CA THR A 423 -4.85 -58.64 -17.27
C THR A 423 -6.17 -59.26 -17.70
N GLU A 424 -7.03 -58.45 -18.33
CA GLU A 424 -7.45 -58.67 -19.72
C GLU A 424 -7.61 -57.31 -20.45
#